data_AF-A0A139I0V6-F1
#
_entry.id   AF-A0A139I0V6-F1
#
_cell.length_a   1.000
_cell.length_b   1.000
_cell.length_c   1.000
_cell.angle_alpha   90.00
_cell.angle_beta   90.00
_cell.angle_gamma   90.00
#
_symmetry.space_group_name_H-M   'P 1'
#
loop_
_entity.id
_entity.type
_entity.pdbx_description
1 polymer ?
#
loop_
_entity_poly.entity_id
_entity_poly.type
_entity_poly.pdbx_seq_one_letter_code
_entity_poly.pdbx_strand_id
1 'polypeptide(L)'
;MREKDLRKIALESGKTVSRKARSKESTPPISRGSSAQPSPRGSRIASRQGSDDESELSDTTEWSTNSIDALVAPSELDNGPGDAWAAELEDCINTLIDRKRSSTEGREQYLSRFNLILTRHYAEEDLKPKIDEIVPVLLKSVKSGQSEREVILALKGLALIIITEPSDTVYDTAQGIFKSTINDSQHGPAKVAAIHALSIATFYGGATVEETEEVMQFFLEIASSDGAVVDAEDDAEVVVASLEEWGLLATQLDDMEDATEEAMDTFVDQLESSDVGVQIAAGDNIALLYEKSFTEAESDDEPADSDDDDRGRGPRMIKRYTVYRQEHLLQQRLEMLAKGHSKRVSKQDRKNLHIEFKDILNTVEKPTRGPRYSTALDEEGREYGSRMKVTIHGGGKMAIDKWWKLHRLNGLKRLLQSGFMVHYEHNQVVFDSLPVIIEDN
;
A
#
# COMPACT_ATOMS: atom_id res chain seq x y z
N MET A 1 -10.10 19.92 -38.21
CA MET A 1 -11.46 19.49 -37.86
C MET A 1 -11.57 17.99 -38.08
N ARG A 2 -11.07 17.21 -37.11
CA ARG A 2 -11.21 15.75 -37.03
C ARG A 2 -10.78 15.37 -35.61
N GLU A 3 -11.65 15.73 -34.69
CA GLU A 3 -11.59 15.45 -33.26
C GLU A 3 -12.97 14.88 -32.96
N LYS A 4 -13.01 13.58 -32.66
CA LYS A 4 -14.16 12.67 -32.41
C LYS A 4 -13.98 11.38 -33.21
N ASP A 5 -13.14 10.48 -32.69
CA ASP A 5 -13.41 9.02 -32.76
C ASP A 5 -12.47 8.15 -31.91
N LEU A 6 -11.89 8.69 -30.82
CA LEU A 6 -11.10 7.88 -29.88
C LEU A 6 -11.94 7.27 -28.75
N ARG A 7 -13.14 7.80 -28.48
CA ARG A 7 -14.05 7.29 -27.43
C ARG A 7 -14.81 6.01 -27.78
N LYS A 8 -14.63 5.45 -28.99
CA LYS A 8 -15.45 4.33 -29.48
C LYS A 8 -14.71 3.00 -29.61
N ILE A 9 -13.42 2.98 -29.30
CA ILE A 9 -12.58 1.75 -29.37
C ILE A 9 -12.38 1.13 -27.97
N ALA A 10 -12.68 1.87 -26.89
CA ALA A 10 -12.57 1.39 -25.50
C ALA A 10 -13.71 0.48 -25.01
N LEU A 11 -14.62 0.02 -25.87
CA LEU A 11 -15.84 -0.72 -25.46
C LEU A 11 -15.92 -2.17 -25.96
N GLU A 12 -14.83 -2.74 -26.49
CA GLU A 12 -14.76 -4.18 -26.78
C GLU A 12 -13.79 -4.88 -25.82
N SER A 13 -14.23 -5.04 -24.56
CA SER A 13 -13.56 -5.84 -23.53
C SER A 13 -13.57 -7.33 -23.92
N GLY A 14 -12.44 -7.76 -24.50
CA GLY A 14 -12.09 -9.16 -24.62
C GLY A 14 -11.55 -9.67 -23.28
N LYS A 15 -12.42 -10.27 -22.47
CA LYS A 15 -12.10 -10.94 -21.19
C LYS A 15 -10.77 -11.71 -21.26
N THR A 16 -9.79 -11.29 -20.46
CA THR A 16 -8.47 -11.92 -20.46
C THR A 16 -8.48 -13.23 -19.67
N VAL A 17 -7.88 -14.24 -20.30
CA VAL A 17 -7.52 -15.52 -19.69
C VAL A 17 -6.00 -15.54 -19.65
N SER A 18 -5.41 -15.62 -18.45
CA SER A 18 -3.97 -15.68 -18.21
C SER A 18 -3.24 -16.66 -19.15
N ARG A 19 -2.06 -16.24 -19.66
CA ARG A 19 -1.14 -17.07 -20.47
C ARG A 19 -0.75 -18.41 -19.82
N LYS A 20 -0.90 -18.55 -18.50
CA LYS A 20 -0.63 -19.79 -17.75
C LYS A 20 -1.73 -20.85 -17.93
N ALA A 21 -2.92 -20.47 -18.39
CA ALA A 21 -4.03 -21.39 -18.67
C ALA A 21 -3.99 -21.99 -20.09
N ARG A 22 -3.23 -21.40 -21.02
CA ARG A 22 -3.17 -21.85 -22.43
C ARG A 22 -2.24 -23.05 -22.69
N SER A 23 -1.47 -23.48 -21.68
CA SER A 23 -0.47 -24.55 -21.84
C SER A 23 -0.90 -25.94 -21.35
N LYS A 24 -2.16 -26.12 -20.92
CA LYS A 24 -2.67 -27.40 -20.38
C LYS A 24 -3.65 -28.16 -21.27
N GLU A 25 -3.93 -27.70 -22.49
CA GLU A 25 -4.80 -28.41 -23.43
C GLU A 25 -4.01 -28.99 -24.61
N SER A 26 -3.27 -30.06 -24.37
CA SER A 26 -2.93 -31.03 -25.42
C SER A 26 -2.30 -32.30 -24.85
N THR A 27 -3.09 -33.22 -24.30
CA THR A 27 -2.76 -34.66 -24.31
C THR A 27 -3.98 -35.53 -23.98
N PRO A 28 -4.33 -36.53 -24.83
CA PRO A 28 -5.47 -37.43 -24.58
C PRO A 28 -5.14 -38.55 -23.57
N PRO A 29 -6.15 -39.15 -22.92
CA PRO A 29 -5.95 -40.04 -21.78
C PRO A 29 -5.71 -41.49 -22.20
N ILE A 30 -4.77 -42.18 -21.53
CA ILE A 30 -4.65 -43.63 -21.55
C ILE A 30 -4.88 -44.19 -20.14
N SER A 31 -5.55 -45.33 -20.15
CA SER A 31 -6.27 -46.10 -19.14
C SER A 31 -5.50 -46.73 -17.96
N ARG A 32 -6.28 -46.95 -16.89
CA ARG A 32 -6.38 -48.14 -16.00
C ARG A 32 -5.25 -48.44 -14.98
N GLY A 33 -5.67 -48.60 -13.73
CA GLY A 33 -4.94 -49.40 -12.73
C GLY A 33 -5.49 -49.24 -11.30
N SER A 34 -6.28 -50.21 -10.85
CA SER A 34 -6.82 -50.33 -9.49
C SER A 34 -5.77 -50.84 -8.50
N SER A 35 -5.69 -50.27 -7.30
CA SER A 35 -5.47 -51.06 -6.07
C SER A 35 -5.77 -50.25 -4.81
N ALA A 36 -6.68 -50.79 -3.99
CA ALA A 36 -6.92 -50.42 -2.60
C ALA A 36 -5.88 -51.05 -1.67
N GLN A 37 -5.54 -50.38 -0.56
CA GLN A 37 -5.60 -50.89 0.82
C GLN A 37 -5.05 -49.83 1.82
N PRO A 38 -5.59 -49.74 3.05
CA PRO A 38 -5.31 -48.67 4.01
C PRO A 38 -4.42 -49.10 5.21
N SER A 39 -3.99 -48.10 5.99
CA SER A 39 -3.54 -48.11 7.42
C SER A 39 -2.02 -47.92 7.66
N PRO A 40 -1.56 -47.51 8.87
CA PRO A 40 -2.24 -46.86 10.01
C PRO A 40 -1.50 -45.64 10.61
N ARG A 41 -2.20 -44.99 11.57
CA ARG A 41 -1.69 -44.04 12.56
C ARG A 41 -0.47 -44.54 13.33
N GLY A 42 0.50 -43.65 13.53
CA GLY A 42 1.27 -43.55 14.78
C GLY A 42 2.79 -43.68 14.65
N SER A 43 3.49 -42.55 14.66
CA SER A 43 4.78 -42.43 15.36
C SER A 43 5.04 -40.96 15.71
N ARG A 44 5.11 -40.69 17.02
CA ARG A 44 5.87 -39.57 17.57
C ARG A 44 7.32 -40.04 17.62
N ILE A 45 8.25 -39.28 17.04
CA ILE A 45 9.63 -39.11 17.53
C ILE A 45 10.12 -37.77 16.99
N ALA A 46 10.70 -36.99 17.90
CA ALA A 46 11.38 -35.74 17.66
C ALA A 46 12.76 -35.98 17.02
N SER A 47 13.08 -35.19 16.00
CA SER A 47 14.46 -34.94 15.59
C SER A 47 14.61 -33.44 15.31
N ARG A 48 15.35 -32.78 16.20
CA ARG A 48 15.97 -31.49 15.97
C ARG A 48 17.01 -31.64 14.87
N GLN A 49 16.81 -30.99 13.73
CA GLN A 49 17.88 -30.58 12.84
C GLN A 49 17.63 -29.11 12.51
N GLY A 50 18.56 -28.25 12.92
CA GLY A 50 18.63 -26.87 12.48
C GLY A 50 18.91 -26.85 10.98
N SER A 51 18.04 -26.15 10.26
CA SER A 51 18.37 -25.58 8.96
C SER A 51 18.45 -24.10 9.20
N ASP A 52 19.69 -23.66 9.33
CA ASP A 52 20.13 -22.28 9.24
C ASP A 52 19.93 -21.89 7.77
N ASP A 53 18.80 -21.26 7.47
CA ASP A 53 18.49 -20.70 6.16
C ASP A 53 18.54 -19.18 6.33
N GLU A 54 19.78 -18.68 6.34
CA GLU A 54 20.08 -17.27 6.14
C GLU A 54 19.27 -16.81 4.93
N SER A 55 18.25 -16.02 5.22
CA SER A 55 17.25 -15.64 4.25
C SER A 55 17.88 -14.69 3.25
N GLU A 56 18.30 -15.21 2.09
CA GLU A 56 18.40 -14.40 0.88
C GLU A 56 17.01 -13.81 0.62
N LEU A 57 16.81 -12.58 1.11
CA LEU A 57 15.64 -11.77 0.83
C LEU A 57 15.54 -11.64 -0.69
N SER A 58 14.58 -12.35 -1.27
CA SER A 58 14.27 -12.33 -2.69
C SER A 58 14.06 -10.90 -3.17
N ASP A 59 14.61 -10.55 -4.34
CA ASP A 59 14.50 -9.24 -5.03
C ASP A 59 13.06 -8.70 -5.18
N THR A 60 12.04 -9.51 -4.92
CA THR A 60 10.62 -9.15 -4.95
C THR A 60 10.11 -8.51 -3.65
N THR A 61 10.94 -8.40 -2.59
CA THR A 61 10.51 -7.93 -1.27
C THR A 61 10.80 -6.45 -0.96
N GLU A 62 11.39 -5.68 -1.89
CA GLU A 62 11.84 -4.30 -1.58
C GLU A 62 10.69 -3.35 -1.21
N TRP A 63 9.47 -3.60 -1.71
CA TRP A 63 8.24 -2.86 -1.41
C TRP A 63 7.09 -3.76 -0.93
N SER A 64 7.34 -5.05 -0.66
CA SER A 64 6.27 -5.99 -0.34
C SER A 64 5.82 -5.90 1.12
N THR A 65 4.51 -5.74 1.32
CA THR A 65 3.85 -5.85 2.63
C THR A 65 3.47 -7.32 2.89
N ASN A 66 4.45 -8.21 3.08
CA ASN A 66 4.11 -9.55 3.59
C ASN A 66 3.36 -9.39 4.92
N SER A 67 2.27 -10.17 5.07
CA SER A 67 1.20 -10.05 6.07
C SER A 67 1.55 -9.25 7.32
N ILE A 68 0.69 -8.30 7.71
CA ILE A 68 0.81 -7.45 8.91
C ILE A 68 1.32 -8.18 10.16
N ASP A 69 0.97 -9.48 10.32
CA ASP A 69 1.37 -10.35 11.44
C ASP A 69 2.88 -10.71 11.44
N ALA A 70 3.52 -10.77 10.27
CA ALA A 70 4.96 -11.04 10.11
C ALA A 70 5.85 -9.82 10.37
N LEU A 71 5.29 -8.61 10.20
CA LEU A 71 6.00 -7.33 10.39
C LEU A 71 6.03 -6.86 11.86
N VAL A 72 5.25 -7.50 12.74
CA VAL A 72 5.14 -7.18 14.19
C VAL A 72 6.01 -8.12 15.04
N ALA A 73 6.66 -9.12 14.43
CA ALA A 73 7.69 -9.89 15.13
C ALA A 73 8.85 -8.95 15.46
N PRO A 74 9.31 -8.89 16.73
CA PRO A 74 10.51 -8.17 17.07
C PRO A 74 11.65 -8.75 16.23
N SER A 75 12.13 -7.98 15.25
CA SER A 75 13.46 -8.19 14.71
C SER A 75 14.40 -8.08 15.91
N GLU A 76 15.12 -9.15 16.26
CA GLU A 76 16.23 -9.03 17.18
C GLU A 76 17.14 -7.93 16.61
N LEU A 77 17.15 -6.78 17.28
CA LEU A 77 17.97 -5.65 16.90
C LEU A 77 19.41 -6.14 16.95
N ASP A 78 20.06 -6.23 15.79
CA ASP A 78 21.50 -6.42 15.69
C ASP A 78 22.16 -5.18 16.30
N ASN A 79 22.28 -5.20 17.63
CA ASN A 79 23.02 -4.23 18.41
C ASN A 79 24.50 -4.50 18.20
N GLY A 80 24.99 -4.20 17.00
CA GLY A 80 26.40 -3.88 16.81
C GLY A 80 26.81 -2.75 17.77
N PRO A 81 28.11 -2.57 18.02
CA PRO A 81 28.59 -1.48 18.87
C PRO A 81 28.01 -0.14 18.37
N GLY A 82 27.43 0.63 19.30
CA GLY A 82 26.70 1.87 19.00
C GLY A 82 27.45 2.80 18.06
N ASP A 83 26.71 3.36 17.10
CA ASP A 83 27.11 4.25 16.00
C ASP A 83 27.94 3.64 14.85
N ALA A 84 28.20 2.33 14.83
CA ALA A 84 28.86 1.70 13.68
C ALA A 84 28.06 1.85 12.37
N TRP A 85 26.72 1.90 12.46
CA TRP A 85 25.83 2.08 11.31
C TRP A 85 25.96 3.46 10.66
N ALA A 86 26.30 4.50 11.43
CA ALA A 86 26.47 5.87 10.91
C ALA A 86 27.71 5.96 10.03
N ALA A 87 28.82 5.33 10.47
CA ALA A 87 30.03 5.21 9.65
C ALA A 87 29.80 4.36 8.39
N GLU A 88 28.99 3.30 8.47
CA GLU A 88 28.59 2.50 7.31
C GLU A 88 27.71 3.30 6.34
N LEU A 89 26.79 4.12 6.85
CA LEU A 89 25.96 5.02 6.04
C LEU A 89 26.83 6.04 5.30
N GLU A 90 27.78 6.66 6.00
CA GLU A 90 28.72 7.60 5.41
C GLU A 90 29.56 6.95 4.30
N ASP A 91 30.07 5.73 4.51
CA ASP A 91 30.80 4.97 3.49
C ASP A 91 29.92 4.64 2.27
N CYS A 92 28.67 4.23 2.51
CA CYS A 92 27.70 3.99 1.45
C CYS A 92 27.44 5.25 0.62
N ILE A 93 27.16 6.39 1.28
CA ILE A 93 26.91 7.68 0.62
C ILE A 93 28.13 8.10 -0.20
N ASN A 94 29.32 8.08 0.40
CA ASN A 94 30.55 8.49 -0.27
C ASN A 94 30.86 7.60 -1.48
N THR A 95 30.63 6.28 -1.37
CA THR A 95 30.84 5.34 -2.48
C THR A 95 29.81 5.51 -3.60
N LEU A 96 28.55 5.80 -3.25
CA LEU A 96 27.51 6.10 -4.24
C LEU A 96 27.81 7.41 -4.98
N ILE A 97 28.29 8.44 -4.27
CA ILE A 97 28.72 9.71 -4.86
C ILE A 97 29.95 9.51 -5.77
N ASP A 98 31.00 8.83 -5.30
CA ASP A 98 32.19 8.52 -6.09
C ASP A 98 31.95 7.30 -7.01
N ARG A 99 31.11 7.50 -8.03
CA ARG A 99 30.78 6.49 -9.05
C ARG A 99 31.98 6.02 -9.89
N LYS A 100 33.20 6.49 -9.64
CA LYS A 100 34.37 6.15 -10.46
C LYS A 100 34.66 4.66 -10.36
N ARG A 101 34.54 3.98 -11.51
CA ARG A 101 34.82 2.53 -11.67
C ARG A 101 33.87 1.61 -10.90
N SER A 102 32.68 2.08 -10.50
CA SER A 102 31.67 1.21 -9.91
C SER A 102 31.01 0.32 -10.96
N SER A 103 30.93 -0.98 -10.69
CA SER A 103 30.12 -1.93 -11.46
C SER A 103 28.64 -1.74 -11.14
N THR A 104 27.75 -2.23 -12.00
CA THR A 104 26.29 -2.22 -11.75
C THR A 104 25.95 -2.98 -10.46
N GLU A 105 26.50 -4.19 -10.32
CA GLU A 105 26.34 -5.02 -9.11
C GLU A 105 26.85 -4.29 -7.85
N GLY A 106 27.99 -3.60 -7.93
CA GLY A 106 28.49 -2.80 -6.81
C GLY A 106 27.53 -1.69 -6.43
N ARG A 107 26.96 -0.96 -7.40
CA ARG A 107 25.96 0.08 -7.13
C ARG A 107 24.71 -0.48 -6.47
N GLU A 108 24.21 -1.62 -6.96
CA GLU A 108 23.07 -2.31 -6.35
C GLU A 108 23.35 -2.70 -4.89
N GLN A 109 24.54 -3.24 -4.60
CA GLN A 109 24.93 -3.61 -3.24
C GLN A 109 24.95 -2.40 -2.31
N TYR A 110 25.58 -1.29 -2.72
CA TYR A 110 25.63 -0.07 -1.90
C TYR A 110 24.26 0.60 -1.75
N LEU A 111 23.42 0.61 -2.79
CA LEU A 111 22.05 1.10 -2.69
C LEU A 111 21.20 0.24 -1.75
N SER A 112 21.35 -1.08 -1.81
CA SER A 112 20.65 -2.00 -0.91
C SER A 112 21.06 -1.77 0.54
N ARG A 113 22.36 -1.53 0.81
CA ARG A 113 22.86 -1.21 2.15
C ARG A 113 22.38 0.16 2.63
N PHE A 114 22.46 1.18 1.78
CA PHE A 114 21.91 2.51 2.04
C PHE A 114 20.42 2.44 2.44
N ASN A 115 19.60 1.75 1.64
CA ASN A 115 18.18 1.57 1.91
C ASN A 115 17.94 0.84 3.23
N LEU A 116 18.71 -0.22 3.50
CA LEU A 116 18.58 -1.00 4.74
C LEU A 116 18.86 -0.15 5.98
N ILE A 117 19.92 0.67 5.95
CA ILE A 117 20.29 1.54 7.08
C ILE A 117 19.21 2.59 7.31
N LEU A 118 18.78 3.31 6.26
CA LEU A 118 17.71 4.32 6.38
C LEU A 118 16.36 3.71 6.77
N THR A 119 16.11 2.44 6.42
CA THR A 119 14.91 1.74 6.89
C THR A 119 14.99 1.47 8.39
N ARG A 120 16.14 1.02 8.90
CA ARG A 120 16.31 0.55 10.30
C ARG A 120 16.62 1.66 11.29
N HIS A 121 17.13 2.80 10.84
CA HIS A 121 17.60 3.90 11.68
C HIS A 121 17.01 5.21 11.19
N TYR A 122 16.62 6.08 12.13
CA TYR A 122 16.33 7.47 11.82
C TYR A 122 17.65 8.25 11.77
N ALA A 123 18.11 8.56 10.55
CA ALA A 123 19.46 9.06 10.27
C ALA A 123 19.46 10.49 9.69
N GLU A 124 18.56 11.37 10.17
CA GLU A 124 18.42 12.74 9.67
C GLU A 124 19.75 13.52 9.77
N GLU A 125 20.40 13.50 10.94
CA GLU A 125 21.62 14.27 11.19
C GLU A 125 22.78 13.87 10.27
N ASP A 126 22.91 12.57 9.96
CA ASP A 126 23.95 12.03 9.07
C ASP A 126 23.63 12.27 7.58
N LEU A 127 22.34 12.25 7.21
CA LEU A 127 21.90 12.36 5.83
C LEU A 127 21.87 13.82 5.34
N LYS A 128 21.35 14.74 6.17
CA LYS A 128 21.09 16.14 5.84
C LYS A 128 22.29 16.86 5.18
N PRO A 129 23.55 16.71 5.64
CA PRO A 129 24.69 17.37 5.01
C PRO A 129 25.05 16.87 3.60
N LYS A 130 24.47 15.74 3.17
CA LYS A 130 24.84 15.03 1.93
C LYS A 130 23.72 15.02 0.89
N ILE A 131 22.52 15.50 1.22
CA ILE A 131 21.33 15.45 0.35
C ILE A 131 21.60 16.05 -1.04
N ASP A 132 22.21 17.24 -1.09
CA ASP A 132 22.52 17.94 -2.33
C ASP A 132 23.47 17.15 -3.26
N GLU A 133 24.28 16.26 -2.71
CA GLU A 133 25.22 15.43 -3.46
C GLU A 133 24.61 14.06 -3.84
N ILE A 134 23.90 13.41 -2.91
CA ILE A 134 23.38 12.05 -3.10
C ILE A 134 22.10 12.03 -3.96
N VAL A 135 21.21 13.01 -3.83
CA VAL A 135 19.95 13.04 -4.61
C VAL A 135 20.21 13.05 -6.11
N PRO A 136 21.07 13.93 -6.69
CA PRO A 136 21.39 13.90 -8.12
C PRO A 136 21.97 12.56 -8.58
N VAL A 137 22.73 11.89 -7.71
CA VAL A 137 23.34 10.58 -7.98
C VAL A 137 22.27 9.48 -8.09
N LEU A 138 21.33 9.44 -7.15
CA LEU A 138 20.21 8.49 -7.19
C LEU A 138 19.29 8.75 -8.38
N LEU A 139 18.95 10.02 -8.65
CA LEU A 139 18.16 10.39 -9.83
C LEU A 139 18.83 9.97 -11.15
N LYS A 140 20.17 10.04 -11.20
CA LYS A 140 20.92 9.51 -12.35
C LYS A 140 20.82 7.98 -12.44
N SER A 141 20.82 7.27 -11.32
CA SER A 141 20.60 5.81 -11.29
C SER A 141 19.18 5.44 -11.71
N VAL A 142 18.16 6.24 -11.40
CA VAL A 142 16.80 6.05 -11.92
C VAL A 142 16.77 6.27 -13.44
N LYS A 143 17.33 7.38 -13.94
CA LYS A 143 17.30 7.74 -15.37
C LYS A 143 18.15 6.84 -16.28
N SER A 144 19.27 6.34 -15.77
CA SER A 144 20.32 5.71 -16.58
C SER A 144 20.93 4.47 -15.93
N GLY A 145 20.22 3.89 -14.97
CA GLY A 145 20.56 2.62 -14.35
C GLY A 145 20.76 1.54 -15.39
N GLN A 146 21.72 0.64 -15.14
CA GLN A 146 22.08 -0.42 -16.09
C GLN A 146 21.31 -1.72 -15.85
N SER A 147 20.50 -1.76 -14.79
CA SER A 147 19.64 -2.86 -14.41
C SER A 147 18.34 -2.34 -13.82
N GLU A 148 17.30 -3.17 -13.89
CA GLU A 148 16.01 -2.93 -13.24
C GLU A 148 16.18 -2.77 -11.72
N ARG A 149 17.01 -3.63 -11.10
CA ARG A 149 17.28 -3.59 -9.66
C ARG A 149 17.92 -2.28 -9.21
N GLU A 150 18.91 -1.75 -9.96
CA GLU A 150 19.53 -0.45 -9.65
C GLU A 150 18.47 0.66 -9.63
N VAL A 151 17.53 0.65 -10.58
CA VAL A 151 16.45 1.63 -10.67
C VAL A 151 15.49 1.52 -9.48
N ILE A 152 15.01 0.31 -9.15
CA ILE A 152 14.09 0.08 -8.02
C ILE A 152 14.73 0.52 -6.70
N LEU A 153 15.98 0.13 -6.47
CA LEU A 153 16.72 0.49 -5.26
C LEU A 153 16.92 2.01 -5.15
N ALA A 154 17.22 2.69 -6.26
CA ALA A 154 17.38 4.14 -6.27
C ALA A 154 16.05 4.88 -6.03
N LEU A 155 14.93 4.39 -6.57
CA LEU A 155 13.58 4.91 -6.29
C LEU A 155 13.24 4.78 -4.81
N LYS A 156 13.50 3.61 -4.21
CA LYS A 156 13.32 3.40 -2.76
C LYS A 156 14.22 4.30 -1.93
N GLY A 157 15.48 4.47 -2.33
CA GLY A 157 16.41 5.37 -1.65
C GLY A 157 15.95 6.82 -1.64
N LEU A 158 15.40 7.31 -2.75
CA LEU A 158 14.83 8.66 -2.82
C LEU A 158 13.59 8.81 -1.93
N ALA A 159 12.70 7.81 -1.91
CA ALA A 159 11.55 7.81 -1.01
C ALA A 159 11.98 7.80 0.48
N LEU A 160 13.02 7.04 0.83
CA LEU A 160 13.61 7.01 2.17
C LEU A 160 14.28 8.33 2.57
N ILE A 161 14.94 9.02 1.62
CA ILE A 161 15.47 10.37 1.85
C ILE A 161 14.33 11.32 2.19
N ILE A 162 13.26 11.34 1.40
CA ILE A 162 12.15 12.28 1.59
C ILE A 162 11.44 12.06 2.94
N ILE A 163 11.22 10.81 3.35
CA ILE A 163 10.56 10.56 4.65
C ILE A 163 11.47 10.86 5.85
N THR A 164 12.79 10.81 5.66
CA THR A 164 13.78 11.10 6.71
C THR A 164 14.03 12.60 6.85
N GLU A 165 14.12 13.32 5.72
CA GLU A 165 14.26 14.77 5.64
C GLU A 165 13.34 15.31 4.53
N PRO A 166 12.09 15.68 4.88
CA PRO A 166 11.15 16.33 3.97
C PRO A 166 11.75 17.55 3.27
N SER A 167 11.55 17.66 1.96
CA SER A 167 12.10 18.77 1.19
C SER A 167 11.36 19.01 -0.14
N ASP A 168 10.76 20.20 -0.26
CA ASP A 168 10.15 20.72 -1.49
C ASP A 168 11.14 20.67 -2.67
N THR A 169 12.41 21.00 -2.41
CA THR A 169 13.46 20.99 -3.44
C THR A 169 13.74 19.57 -3.96
N VAL A 170 13.73 18.58 -3.07
CA VAL A 170 13.91 17.17 -3.47
C VAL A 170 12.69 16.69 -4.25
N TYR A 171 11.47 17.05 -3.82
CA TYR A 171 10.24 16.76 -4.54
C TYR A 171 10.26 17.33 -5.97
N ASP A 172 10.46 18.65 -6.11
CA ASP A 172 10.50 19.35 -7.40
C ASP A 172 11.49 18.74 -8.38
N THR A 173 12.64 18.31 -7.88
CA THR A 173 13.69 17.72 -8.70
C THR A 173 13.36 16.28 -9.11
N ALA A 174 12.65 15.54 -8.27
CA ALA A 174 12.42 14.11 -8.43
C ALA A 174 11.08 13.76 -9.14
N GLN A 175 10.02 14.55 -8.94
CA GLN A 175 8.66 14.19 -9.36
C GLN A 175 8.54 13.89 -10.87
N GLY A 176 9.17 14.70 -11.73
CA GLY A 176 9.15 14.48 -13.18
C GLY A 176 9.88 13.20 -13.60
N ILE A 177 10.87 12.78 -12.83
CA ILE A 177 11.67 11.57 -13.08
C ILE A 177 10.86 10.34 -12.67
N PHE A 178 10.13 10.40 -11.56
CA PHE A 178 9.20 9.35 -11.17
C PHE A 178 8.08 9.20 -12.20
N LYS A 179 7.42 10.29 -12.60
CA LYS A 179 6.39 10.28 -13.67
C LYS A 179 6.93 9.69 -14.98
N SER A 180 8.13 10.09 -15.43
CA SER A 180 8.76 9.48 -16.62
C SER A 180 9.07 8.00 -16.41
N THR A 181 9.53 7.57 -15.23
CA THR A 181 9.78 6.14 -14.96
C THR A 181 8.50 5.31 -15.03
N ILE A 182 7.38 5.84 -14.49
CA ILE A 182 6.06 5.19 -14.55
C ILE A 182 5.62 5.04 -16.01
N ASN A 183 5.77 6.08 -16.84
CA ASN A 183 5.37 6.04 -18.25
C ASN A 183 6.30 5.18 -19.11
N ASP A 184 7.62 5.38 -19.02
CA ASP A 184 8.57 4.95 -20.04
C ASP A 184 9.27 3.62 -19.71
N SER A 185 9.30 3.20 -18.44
CA SER A 185 9.96 1.96 -18.04
C SER A 185 9.37 0.75 -18.78
N GLN A 186 10.23 -0.17 -19.20
CA GLN A 186 9.82 -1.44 -19.82
C GLN A 186 9.59 -2.55 -18.78
N HIS A 187 9.85 -2.24 -17.51
CA HIS A 187 9.78 -3.18 -16.40
C HIS A 187 8.66 -2.78 -15.44
N GLY A 188 7.66 -3.65 -15.29
CA GLY A 188 6.53 -3.47 -14.36
C GLY A 188 6.98 -3.17 -12.92
N PRO A 189 7.91 -3.94 -12.32
CA PRO A 189 8.38 -3.67 -10.96
C PRO A 189 9.03 -2.30 -10.78
N ALA A 190 9.70 -1.76 -11.81
CA ALA A 190 10.21 -0.39 -11.77
C ALA A 190 9.10 0.67 -11.85
N LYS A 191 8.00 0.41 -12.58
CA LYS A 191 6.81 1.27 -12.57
C LYS A 191 6.15 1.26 -11.18
N VAL A 192 5.97 0.09 -10.58
CA VAL A 192 5.44 -0.09 -9.21
C VAL A 192 6.28 0.69 -8.20
N ALA A 193 7.61 0.51 -8.21
CA ALA A 193 8.51 1.25 -7.33
C ALA A 193 8.44 2.77 -7.55
N ALA A 194 8.23 3.22 -8.78
CA ALA A 194 8.11 4.64 -9.10
C ALA A 194 6.76 5.22 -8.66
N ILE A 195 5.66 4.46 -8.73
CA ILE A 195 4.35 4.83 -8.18
C ILE A 195 4.45 5.07 -6.67
N HIS A 196 5.03 4.11 -5.93
CA HIS A 196 5.23 4.26 -4.50
C HIS A 196 6.16 5.43 -4.16
N ALA A 197 7.28 5.59 -4.89
CA ALA A 197 8.19 6.70 -4.67
C ALA A 197 7.55 8.07 -4.97
N LEU A 198 6.75 8.19 -6.04
CA LEU A 198 6.02 9.41 -6.38
C LEU A 198 4.99 9.76 -5.29
N SER A 199 4.28 8.77 -4.78
CA SER A 199 3.29 8.97 -3.72
C SER A 199 3.94 9.43 -2.42
N ILE A 200 5.02 8.77 -1.96
CA ILE A 200 5.80 9.20 -0.79
C ILE A 200 6.35 10.61 -1.00
N ALA A 201 6.88 10.90 -2.19
CA ALA A 201 7.39 12.23 -2.51
C ALA A 201 6.29 13.30 -2.49
N THR A 202 5.10 12.98 -3.01
CA THR A 202 3.96 13.90 -3.01
C THR A 202 3.44 14.13 -1.59
N PHE A 203 3.30 13.04 -0.81
CA PHE A 203 2.76 13.10 0.55
C PHE A 203 3.69 13.85 1.52
N TYR A 204 4.99 13.57 1.48
CA TYR A 204 5.95 14.05 2.47
C TYR A 204 6.91 15.12 1.94
N GLY A 205 7.00 15.31 0.63
CA GLY A 205 7.96 16.20 0.00
C GLY A 205 7.46 17.64 -0.20
N GLY A 206 6.32 18.02 0.40
CA GLY A 206 5.83 19.40 0.34
C GLY A 206 5.06 19.76 -0.93
N ALA A 207 4.45 18.79 -1.61
CA ALA A 207 3.59 19.05 -2.75
C ALA A 207 2.38 19.92 -2.35
N THR A 208 1.94 20.77 -3.28
CA THR A 208 0.70 21.52 -3.12
C THR A 208 -0.53 20.63 -3.21
N VAL A 209 -1.70 21.15 -2.82
CA VAL A 209 -2.97 20.42 -2.95
C VAL A 209 -3.24 20.11 -4.42
N GLU A 210 -3.02 21.08 -5.30
CA GLU A 210 -3.21 20.93 -6.74
C GLU A 210 -2.27 19.87 -7.34
N GLU A 211 -1.00 19.85 -6.94
CA GLU A 211 -0.05 18.81 -7.38
C GLU A 211 -0.44 17.42 -6.84
N THR A 212 -0.99 17.35 -5.64
CA THR A 212 -1.50 16.11 -5.05
C THR A 212 -2.67 15.57 -5.86
N GLU A 213 -3.64 16.43 -6.20
CA GLU A 213 -4.78 16.09 -7.05
C GLU A 213 -4.35 15.66 -8.45
N GLU A 214 -3.35 16.31 -9.05
CA GLU A 214 -2.79 15.91 -10.35
C GLU A 214 -2.16 14.51 -10.31
N VAL A 215 -1.43 14.18 -9.24
CA VAL A 215 -0.84 12.84 -9.07
C VAL A 215 -1.93 11.80 -8.81
N MET A 216 -2.96 12.14 -8.02
CA MET A 216 -4.12 11.27 -7.83
C MET A 216 -4.85 11.00 -9.15
N GLN A 217 -5.09 12.02 -9.98
CA GLN A 217 -5.70 11.83 -11.28
C GLN A 217 -4.86 10.90 -12.17
N PHE A 218 -3.53 11.07 -12.15
CA PHE A 218 -2.65 10.17 -12.90
C PHE A 218 -2.75 8.70 -12.44
N PHE A 219 -2.81 8.44 -11.13
CA PHE A 219 -3.03 7.08 -10.62
C PHE A 219 -4.42 6.54 -10.97
N LEU A 220 -5.44 7.39 -11.00
CA LEU A 220 -6.79 7.01 -11.40
C LEU A 220 -6.88 6.66 -12.90
N GLU A 221 -6.14 7.37 -13.76
CA GLU A 221 -6.01 7.04 -15.18
C GLU A 221 -5.32 5.68 -15.40
N ILE A 222 -4.30 5.36 -14.59
CA ILE A 222 -3.67 4.03 -14.65
C ILE A 222 -4.67 2.95 -14.25
N ALA A 223 -5.42 3.15 -13.16
CA ALA A 223 -6.40 2.18 -12.70
C ALA A 223 -7.57 2.00 -13.69
N SER A 224 -8.13 3.09 -14.22
CA SER A 224 -9.26 3.05 -15.17
C SER A 224 -8.91 2.46 -16.54
N SER A 225 -7.63 2.46 -16.91
CA SER A 225 -7.13 1.87 -18.15
C SER A 225 -6.54 0.47 -17.99
N ASP A 226 -6.66 -0.16 -16.81
CA ASP A 226 -6.02 -1.44 -16.48
C ASP A 226 -4.50 -1.44 -16.78
N GLY A 227 -3.84 -0.30 -16.53
CA GLY A 227 -2.41 -0.11 -16.78
C GLY A 227 -2.04 0.28 -18.23
N ALA A 228 -3.00 0.29 -19.16
CA ALA A 228 -2.71 0.52 -20.58
C ALA A 228 -2.16 1.93 -20.87
N VAL A 229 -2.54 2.96 -20.10
CA VAL A 229 -2.04 4.34 -20.30
C VAL A 229 -0.53 4.48 -20.06
N VAL A 230 0.09 3.53 -19.36
CA VAL A 230 1.52 3.49 -19.07
C VAL A 230 2.20 2.25 -19.68
N ASP A 231 1.66 1.70 -20.76
CA ASP A 231 2.18 0.50 -21.45
C ASP A 231 2.35 -0.73 -20.50
N ALA A 232 1.48 -0.85 -19.50
CA ALA A 232 1.46 -1.94 -18.52
C ALA A 232 0.14 -2.73 -18.55
N GLU A 233 -0.42 -2.93 -19.75
CA GLU A 233 -1.66 -3.70 -19.95
C GLU A 233 -1.52 -5.11 -19.33
N ASP A 234 -2.55 -5.55 -18.60
CA ASP A 234 -2.60 -6.80 -17.83
C ASP A 234 -1.58 -6.91 -16.66
N ASP A 235 -0.93 -5.81 -16.25
CA ASP A 235 -0.07 -5.79 -15.07
C ASP A 235 -0.86 -5.38 -13.80
N ALA A 236 -1.38 -6.39 -13.10
CA ALA A 236 -2.16 -6.18 -11.89
C ALA A 236 -1.35 -5.48 -10.78
N GLU A 237 -0.02 -5.66 -10.70
CA GLU A 237 0.80 -5.05 -9.65
C GLU A 237 0.87 -3.52 -9.83
N VAL A 238 0.95 -3.06 -11.08
CA VAL A 238 0.91 -1.62 -11.42
C VAL A 238 -0.45 -0.99 -11.06
N VAL A 239 -1.54 -1.69 -11.35
CA VAL A 239 -2.90 -1.24 -11.00
C VAL A 239 -3.11 -1.21 -9.48
N VAL A 240 -2.66 -2.26 -8.77
CA VAL A 240 -2.71 -2.31 -7.30
C VAL A 240 -1.93 -1.15 -6.69
N ALA A 241 -0.68 -0.94 -7.11
CA ALA A 241 0.14 0.16 -6.60
C ALA A 241 -0.54 1.51 -6.83
N SER A 242 -1.14 1.73 -8.00
CA SER A 242 -1.85 2.97 -8.31
C SER A 242 -3.06 3.19 -7.40
N LEU A 243 -3.87 2.14 -7.16
CA LEU A 243 -5.02 2.21 -6.26
C LEU A 243 -4.60 2.45 -4.80
N GLU A 244 -3.58 1.73 -4.31
CA GLU A 244 -3.08 1.86 -2.95
C GLU A 244 -2.54 3.28 -2.68
N GLU A 245 -1.77 3.82 -3.63
CA GLU A 245 -1.18 5.15 -3.50
C GLU A 245 -2.18 6.27 -3.76
N TRP A 246 -3.19 6.07 -4.62
CA TRP A 246 -4.33 6.99 -4.70
C TRP A 246 -5.02 7.13 -3.35
N GLY A 247 -5.27 6.00 -2.66
CA GLY A 247 -5.88 5.98 -1.34
C GLY A 247 -5.01 6.67 -0.28
N LEU A 248 -3.68 6.51 -0.34
CA LEU A 248 -2.75 7.21 0.54
C LEU A 248 -2.86 8.73 0.40
N LEU A 249 -2.77 9.24 -0.83
CA LEU A 249 -2.84 10.67 -1.11
C LEU A 249 -4.22 11.27 -0.78
N ALA A 250 -5.31 10.54 -1.03
CA ALA A 250 -6.66 10.94 -0.64
C ALA A 250 -6.81 11.18 0.87
N THR A 251 -5.93 10.63 1.71
CA THR A 251 -5.94 10.91 3.15
C THR A 251 -5.40 12.29 3.53
N GLN A 252 -4.80 13.04 2.61
CA GLN A 252 -4.33 14.41 2.85
C GLN A 252 -5.36 15.48 2.52
N LEU A 253 -6.35 15.14 1.69
CA LEU A 253 -7.40 16.06 1.27
C LEU A 253 -8.56 15.97 2.25
N ASP A 254 -9.06 17.10 2.75
CA ASP A 254 -10.20 17.10 3.66
C ASP A 254 -11.51 16.84 2.90
N ASP A 255 -11.72 17.59 1.82
CA ASP A 255 -12.85 17.46 0.91
C ASP A 255 -12.48 16.59 -0.30
N MET A 256 -13.38 15.68 -0.66
CA MET A 256 -13.23 14.74 -1.77
C MET A 256 -14.48 14.72 -2.66
N GLU A 257 -15.45 15.61 -2.46
CA GLU A 257 -16.72 15.59 -3.20
C GLU A 257 -16.50 15.62 -4.72
N ASP A 258 -15.68 16.56 -5.21
CA ASP A 258 -15.43 16.76 -6.63
C ASP A 258 -14.73 15.56 -7.30
N ALA A 259 -13.81 14.90 -6.60
CA ALA A 259 -13.09 13.73 -7.11
C ALA A 259 -13.90 12.43 -7.00
N THR A 260 -14.98 12.41 -6.21
CA THR A 260 -15.66 11.16 -5.83
C THR A 260 -16.38 10.49 -7.01
N GLU A 261 -17.06 11.24 -7.88
CA GLU A 261 -17.89 10.63 -8.95
C GLU A 261 -17.02 9.80 -9.92
N GLU A 262 -15.92 10.37 -10.42
CA GLU A 262 -14.99 9.68 -11.33
C GLU A 262 -14.23 8.54 -10.63
N ALA A 263 -13.80 8.76 -9.40
CA ALA A 263 -13.11 7.74 -8.61
C ALA A 263 -14.01 6.53 -8.34
N MET A 264 -15.27 6.75 -7.96
CA MET A 264 -16.22 5.67 -7.72
C MET A 264 -16.55 4.88 -8.97
N ASP A 265 -16.71 5.53 -10.13
CA ASP A 265 -16.93 4.82 -11.39
C ASP A 265 -15.77 3.86 -11.69
N THR A 266 -14.53 4.30 -11.45
CA THR A 266 -13.32 3.48 -11.62
C THR A 266 -13.25 2.35 -10.59
N PHE A 267 -13.39 2.64 -9.30
CA PHE A 267 -13.25 1.62 -8.25
C PHE A 267 -14.35 0.56 -8.33
N VAL A 268 -15.59 0.96 -8.63
CA VAL A 268 -16.68 0.03 -8.84
C VAL A 268 -16.41 -0.85 -10.05
N ASP A 269 -15.80 -0.36 -11.13
CA ASP A 269 -15.40 -1.23 -12.24
C ASP A 269 -14.31 -2.23 -11.79
N GLN A 270 -13.28 -1.75 -11.10
CA GLN A 270 -12.15 -2.58 -10.63
C GLN A 270 -12.53 -3.70 -9.64
N LEU A 271 -13.68 -3.61 -8.97
CA LEU A 271 -14.24 -4.73 -8.19
C LEU A 271 -14.53 -5.99 -9.04
N GLU A 272 -14.56 -5.90 -10.38
CA GLU A 272 -14.79 -7.01 -11.32
C GLU A 272 -13.47 -7.63 -11.80
N SER A 273 -12.32 -7.07 -11.42
CA SER A 273 -11.01 -7.59 -11.78
C SER A 273 -10.87 -9.06 -11.41
N SER A 274 -10.07 -9.79 -12.18
CA SER A 274 -9.73 -11.18 -11.84
C SER A 274 -8.65 -11.29 -10.76
N ASP A 275 -7.95 -10.19 -10.49
CA ASP A 275 -6.92 -10.10 -9.47
C ASP A 275 -7.51 -9.65 -8.12
N VAL A 276 -7.15 -10.35 -7.06
CA VAL A 276 -7.68 -10.10 -5.72
C VAL A 276 -7.06 -8.89 -5.06
N GLY A 277 -5.80 -8.57 -5.37
CA GLY A 277 -5.16 -7.33 -4.90
C GLY A 277 -5.88 -6.12 -5.47
N VAL A 278 -6.19 -6.12 -6.77
CA VAL A 278 -6.93 -5.03 -7.43
C VAL A 278 -8.31 -4.85 -6.80
N GLN A 279 -9.05 -5.95 -6.60
CA GLN A 279 -10.36 -5.91 -5.93
C GLN A 279 -10.26 -5.29 -4.53
N ILE A 280 -9.30 -5.73 -3.71
CA ILE A 280 -9.12 -5.25 -2.34
C ILE A 280 -8.74 -3.77 -2.33
N ALA A 281 -7.75 -3.35 -3.12
CA ALA A 281 -7.31 -1.95 -3.17
C ALA A 281 -8.43 -1.00 -3.62
N ALA A 282 -9.24 -1.41 -4.61
CA ALA A 282 -10.42 -0.65 -5.02
C ALA A 282 -11.49 -0.59 -3.91
N GLY A 283 -11.70 -1.71 -3.22
CA GLY A 283 -12.63 -1.79 -2.09
C GLY A 283 -12.23 -0.92 -0.90
N ASP A 284 -10.94 -0.88 -0.56
CA ASP A 284 -10.39 -0.03 0.49
C ASP A 284 -10.62 1.46 0.16
N ASN A 285 -10.38 1.87 -1.09
CA ASN A 285 -10.65 3.25 -1.54
C ASN A 285 -12.14 3.60 -1.52
N ILE A 286 -13.03 2.66 -1.85
CA ILE A 286 -14.48 2.86 -1.70
C ILE A 286 -14.81 3.10 -0.22
N ALA A 287 -14.27 2.29 0.68
CA ALA A 287 -14.50 2.46 2.11
C ALA A 287 -13.97 3.80 2.64
N LEU A 288 -12.79 4.24 2.16
CA LEU A 288 -12.24 5.56 2.45
C LEU A 288 -13.16 6.68 1.97
N LEU A 289 -13.70 6.63 0.75
CA LEU A 289 -14.61 7.65 0.23
C LEU A 289 -15.93 7.72 1.03
N TYR A 290 -16.47 6.57 1.45
CA TYR A 290 -17.61 6.54 2.37
C TYR A 290 -17.26 7.18 3.71
N GLU A 291 -16.11 6.85 4.31
CA GLU A 291 -15.64 7.48 5.56
C GLU A 291 -15.50 9.01 5.40
N LYS A 292 -14.87 9.48 4.32
CA LYS A 292 -14.63 10.91 4.07
C LYS A 292 -15.89 11.70 3.72
N SER A 293 -16.94 11.03 3.26
CA SER A 293 -18.25 11.69 3.07
C SER A 293 -18.93 12.11 4.36
N PHE A 294 -18.36 11.78 5.52
CA PHE A 294 -18.81 12.20 6.83
C PHE A 294 -17.74 13.03 7.54
N THR A 295 -18.13 14.16 8.12
CA THR A 295 -17.26 14.94 9.01
C THR A 295 -17.92 15.17 10.36
N GLU A 296 -17.14 15.60 11.35
CA GLU A 296 -17.70 15.99 12.65
C GLU A 296 -18.68 17.16 12.49
N ALA A 297 -19.71 17.17 13.32
CA ALA A 297 -20.70 18.22 13.35
C ALA A 297 -20.10 19.54 13.85
N GLU A 298 -20.34 20.61 13.11
CA GLU A 298 -19.95 21.97 13.45
C GLU A 298 -21.10 22.73 14.13
N SER A 299 -20.83 23.92 14.67
CA SER A 299 -21.81 24.72 15.41
C SER A 299 -23.03 25.13 14.58
N ASP A 300 -22.86 25.20 13.27
CA ASP A 300 -23.83 25.72 12.33
C ASP A 300 -24.68 24.61 11.70
N ASP A 301 -24.37 23.34 12.00
CA ASP A 301 -25.10 22.17 11.51
C ASP A 301 -26.41 21.94 12.27
N GLU A 302 -27.43 21.44 11.57
CA GLU A 302 -28.73 21.13 12.15
C GLU A 302 -28.60 20.16 13.34
N PRO A 303 -29.36 20.36 14.44
CA PRO A 303 -29.29 19.49 15.61
C PRO A 303 -29.72 18.06 15.25
N ALA A 304 -29.16 17.07 15.95
CA ALA A 304 -29.53 15.67 15.75
C ALA A 304 -31.04 15.44 15.95
N ASP A 305 -31.63 14.65 15.05
CA ASP A 305 -32.95 14.08 15.28
C ASP A 305 -32.88 13.13 16.48
N SER A 306 -33.97 13.06 17.27
CA SER A 306 -34.02 12.29 18.53
C SER A 306 -33.84 10.78 18.38
N ASP A 307 -33.79 10.28 17.14
CA ASP A 307 -33.77 8.86 16.79
C ASP A 307 -32.39 8.39 16.29
N ASP A 308 -31.34 9.23 16.42
CA ASP A 308 -29.96 8.85 16.08
C ASP A 308 -29.40 7.89 17.15
N ASP A 309 -29.71 6.61 16.97
CA ASP A 309 -29.38 5.48 17.86
C ASP A 309 -27.89 5.06 17.79
N ASP A 310 -26.99 5.87 17.22
CA ASP A 310 -25.55 5.59 17.24
C ASP A 310 -24.99 6.00 18.62
N ARG A 311 -25.13 5.07 19.58
CA ARG A 311 -24.62 5.15 20.96
C ARG A 311 -23.09 5.07 21.03
N GLY A 312 -22.40 5.73 20.12
CA GLY A 312 -20.95 5.85 20.09
C GLY A 312 -20.46 7.00 20.96
N ARG A 313 -19.35 6.80 21.69
CA ARG A 313 -18.62 7.85 22.43
C ARG A 313 -17.77 8.69 21.46
N GLY A 314 -18.37 9.15 20.37
CA GLY A 314 -17.72 9.91 19.32
C GLY A 314 -18.41 11.24 19.07
N PRO A 315 -17.72 12.20 18.45
CA PRO A 315 -18.37 13.39 17.91
C PRO A 315 -19.48 12.97 16.94
N ARG A 316 -20.58 13.72 16.93
CA ARG A 316 -21.66 13.50 15.97
C ARG A 316 -21.09 13.66 14.57
N MET A 317 -21.35 12.69 13.70
CA MET A 317 -20.87 12.70 12.31
C MET A 317 -22.03 13.09 11.38
N ILE A 318 -21.75 13.91 10.37
CA ILE A 318 -22.74 14.40 9.41
C ILE A 318 -22.31 14.02 8.00
N LYS A 319 -23.24 13.43 7.25
CA LYS A 319 -23.06 13.16 5.82
C LYS A 319 -23.02 14.47 5.04
N ARG A 320 -21.91 14.73 4.36
CA ARG A 320 -21.66 15.95 3.57
C ARG A 320 -22.10 15.81 2.11
N TYR A 321 -21.82 14.66 1.50
CA TYR A 321 -22.19 14.39 0.10
C TYR A 321 -22.57 12.92 -0.13
N THR A 322 -23.12 12.63 -1.31
CA THR A 322 -23.48 11.27 -1.71
C THR A 322 -22.33 10.65 -2.51
N VAL A 323 -21.72 9.59 -1.96
CA VAL A 323 -20.58 8.93 -2.59
C VAL A 323 -20.94 8.21 -3.88
N TYR A 324 -22.02 7.43 -3.88
CA TYR A 324 -22.42 6.67 -5.06
C TYR A 324 -23.93 6.60 -5.20
N ARG A 325 -24.44 6.96 -6.40
CA ARG A 325 -25.89 7.01 -6.65
C ARG A 325 -26.53 5.62 -6.68
N GLN A 326 -25.78 4.57 -7.01
CA GLN A 326 -26.28 3.19 -7.15
C GLN A 326 -25.87 2.31 -5.96
N GLU A 327 -26.04 2.82 -4.74
CA GLU A 327 -25.60 2.17 -3.50
C GLU A 327 -26.09 0.72 -3.35
N HIS A 328 -27.33 0.41 -3.73
CA HIS A 328 -27.85 -0.96 -3.67
C HIS A 328 -27.08 -1.95 -4.56
N LEU A 329 -26.66 -1.53 -5.75
CA LEU A 329 -25.87 -2.37 -6.66
C LEU A 329 -24.46 -2.57 -6.11
N LEU A 330 -23.88 -1.52 -5.54
CA LEU A 330 -22.60 -1.60 -4.84
C LEU A 330 -22.66 -2.60 -3.67
N GLN A 331 -23.63 -2.46 -2.77
CA GLN A 331 -23.81 -3.36 -1.63
C GLN A 331 -23.97 -4.82 -2.07
N GLN A 332 -24.79 -5.08 -3.09
CA GLN A 332 -24.95 -6.43 -3.66
C GLN A 332 -23.60 -7.00 -4.16
N ARG A 333 -22.78 -6.17 -4.79
CA ARG A 333 -21.46 -6.57 -5.32
C ARG A 333 -20.46 -6.86 -4.20
N LEU A 334 -20.38 -5.98 -3.20
CA LEU A 334 -19.56 -6.16 -2.01
C LEU A 334 -19.97 -7.42 -1.23
N GLU A 335 -21.27 -7.68 -1.08
CA GLU A 335 -21.77 -8.92 -0.49
C GLU A 335 -21.32 -10.18 -1.24
N MET A 336 -21.30 -10.15 -2.57
CA MET A 336 -20.85 -11.29 -3.38
C MET A 336 -19.36 -11.57 -3.16
N LEU A 337 -18.54 -10.51 -3.09
CA LEU A 337 -17.10 -10.61 -2.82
C LEU A 337 -16.84 -11.08 -1.38
N ALA A 338 -17.58 -10.54 -0.40
CA ALA A 338 -17.52 -10.95 1.00
C ALA A 338 -17.88 -12.44 1.18
N LYS A 339 -18.75 -13.02 0.36
CA LYS A 339 -19.06 -14.46 0.44
C LYS A 339 -17.95 -15.35 -0.14
N GLY A 340 -16.99 -14.81 -0.89
CA GLY A 340 -15.80 -15.54 -1.38
C GLY A 340 -16.09 -16.74 -2.28
N HIS A 341 -17.23 -16.75 -3.00
CA HIS A 341 -17.76 -17.93 -3.67
C HIS A 341 -17.11 -18.32 -5.02
N SER A 342 -15.94 -17.78 -5.36
CA SER A 342 -15.27 -18.16 -6.60
C SER A 342 -14.44 -19.43 -6.44
N LYS A 343 -14.84 -20.51 -7.13
CA LYS A 343 -14.07 -21.78 -7.19
C LYS A 343 -12.71 -21.64 -7.87
N ARG A 344 -12.46 -20.51 -8.55
CA ARG A 344 -11.22 -20.22 -9.30
C ARG A 344 -10.17 -19.48 -8.46
N VAL A 345 -10.54 -19.04 -7.25
CA VAL A 345 -9.68 -18.25 -6.37
C VAL A 345 -9.04 -19.16 -5.32
N SER A 346 -7.78 -18.87 -4.94
CA SER A 346 -7.06 -19.69 -3.97
C SER A 346 -7.77 -19.70 -2.60
N LYS A 347 -7.42 -20.65 -1.73
CA LYS A 347 -8.01 -20.68 -0.38
C LYS A 347 -7.61 -19.44 0.43
N GLN A 348 -6.37 -18.97 0.26
CA GLN A 348 -5.87 -17.79 0.96
C GLN A 348 -6.60 -16.54 0.48
N ASP A 349 -6.69 -16.37 -0.84
CA ASP A 349 -7.32 -15.18 -1.42
C ASP A 349 -8.82 -15.12 -1.11
N ARG A 350 -9.52 -16.26 -1.09
CA ARG A 350 -10.93 -16.29 -0.62
C ARG A 350 -11.07 -15.85 0.83
N LYS A 351 -10.10 -16.20 1.69
CA LYS A 351 -10.10 -15.77 3.10
C LYS A 351 -9.85 -14.26 3.17
N ASN A 352 -8.90 -13.75 2.40
CA ASN A 352 -8.60 -12.31 2.34
C ASN A 352 -9.83 -11.54 1.84
N LEU A 353 -10.43 -11.93 0.71
CA LEU A 353 -11.66 -11.32 0.18
C LEU A 353 -12.79 -11.33 1.22
N HIS A 354 -13.04 -12.46 1.88
CA HIS A 354 -14.09 -12.55 2.89
C HIS A 354 -13.87 -11.57 4.05
N ILE A 355 -12.63 -11.45 4.49
CA ILE A 355 -12.24 -10.61 5.62
C ILE A 355 -12.34 -9.13 5.24
N GLU A 356 -11.74 -8.71 4.12
CA GLU A 356 -11.74 -7.30 3.71
C GLU A 356 -13.11 -6.82 3.25
N PHE A 357 -13.80 -7.57 2.38
CA PHE A 357 -15.10 -7.12 1.87
C PHE A 357 -16.21 -7.14 2.90
N LYS A 358 -16.05 -7.87 4.01
CA LYS A 358 -16.96 -7.74 5.15
C LYS A 358 -16.82 -6.38 5.84
N ASP A 359 -15.59 -5.89 5.99
CA ASP A 359 -15.32 -4.59 6.61
C ASP A 359 -15.68 -3.43 5.69
N ILE A 360 -15.38 -3.56 4.39
CA ILE A 360 -15.77 -2.60 3.36
C ILE A 360 -17.31 -2.49 3.30
N LEU A 361 -18.03 -3.62 3.25
CA LEU A 361 -19.50 -3.61 3.26
C LEU A 361 -20.07 -2.96 4.53
N ASN A 362 -19.51 -3.28 5.70
CA ASN A 362 -19.92 -2.65 6.96
C ASN A 362 -19.69 -1.13 6.93
N THR A 363 -18.58 -0.68 6.32
CA THR A 363 -18.30 0.76 6.16
C THR A 363 -19.29 1.41 5.20
N VAL A 364 -19.62 0.78 4.08
CA VAL A 364 -20.65 1.32 3.16
C VAL A 364 -22.01 1.46 3.85
N GLU A 365 -22.40 0.49 4.69
CA GLU A 365 -23.63 0.56 5.49
C GLU A 365 -23.54 1.56 6.66
N LYS A 366 -22.36 1.69 7.27
CA LYS A 366 -22.08 2.50 8.46
C LYS A 366 -20.72 3.20 8.35
N PRO A 367 -20.66 4.33 7.63
CA PRO A 367 -19.39 4.97 7.26
C PRO A 367 -18.53 5.46 8.44
N THR A 368 -19.15 5.63 9.61
CA THR A 368 -18.47 6.08 10.83
C THR A 368 -17.62 5.01 11.51
N ARG A 369 -17.81 3.72 11.16
CA ARG A 369 -17.30 2.57 11.93
C ARG A 369 -15.89 2.08 11.56
N GLY A 370 -15.31 2.55 10.46
CA GLY A 370 -13.92 2.21 10.09
C GLY A 370 -13.64 0.70 9.95
N PRO A 371 -12.37 0.31 9.74
CA PRO A 371 -12.00 -1.08 9.49
C PRO A 371 -12.06 -1.95 10.75
N ARG A 372 -12.33 -3.26 10.58
CA ARG A 372 -12.36 -4.30 11.62
C ARG A 372 -13.26 -3.98 12.83
N TYR A 373 -14.32 -3.21 12.62
CA TYR A 373 -15.24 -2.82 13.69
C TYR A 373 -16.02 -4.01 14.27
N SER A 374 -16.18 -4.03 15.59
CA SER A 374 -16.89 -5.08 16.31
C SER A 374 -17.90 -4.50 17.30
N THR A 375 -19.18 -4.82 17.08
CA THR A 375 -20.29 -4.48 17.97
C THR A 375 -20.44 -5.44 19.17
N ALA A 376 -19.53 -6.39 19.34
CA ALA A 376 -19.50 -7.22 20.54
C ALA A 376 -19.28 -6.32 21.77
N LEU A 377 -19.92 -6.64 22.88
CA LEU A 377 -19.81 -5.86 24.12
C LEU A 377 -18.70 -6.40 25.02
N ASP A 378 -17.96 -5.51 25.67
CA ASP A 378 -17.01 -5.82 26.74
C ASP A 378 -17.75 -6.07 28.08
N GLU A 379 -16.99 -6.36 29.14
CA GLU A 379 -17.55 -6.62 30.48
C GLU A 379 -18.30 -5.41 31.07
N GLU A 380 -18.05 -4.22 30.54
CA GLU A 380 -18.68 -2.96 30.92
C GLU A 380 -19.88 -2.60 30.03
N GLY A 381 -20.22 -3.46 29.06
CA GLY A 381 -21.33 -3.26 28.13
C GLY A 381 -21.01 -2.31 26.98
N ARG A 382 -19.73 -2.03 26.70
CA ARG A 382 -19.26 -1.14 25.62
C ARG A 382 -18.90 -1.95 24.38
N GLU A 383 -19.18 -1.43 23.19
CA GLU A 383 -18.73 -2.07 21.95
C GLU A 383 -17.20 -2.08 21.87
N TYR A 384 -16.61 -3.18 21.38
CA TYR A 384 -15.15 -3.32 21.24
C TYR A 384 -14.53 -2.32 20.25
N GLY A 385 -15.32 -1.74 19.33
CA GLY A 385 -14.81 -0.86 18.29
C GLY A 385 -13.88 -1.58 17.31
N SER A 386 -12.88 -0.87 16.79
CA SER A 386 -11.89 -1.49 15.90
C SER A 386 -11.05 -2.52 16.65
N ARG A 387 -11.00 -3.72 16.08
CA ARG A 387 -10.16 -4.82 16.56
C ARG A 387 -8.74 -4.77 16.03
N MET A 388 -8.45 -3.85 15.11
CA MET A 388 -7.12 -3.71 14.53
C MET A 388 -6.27 -2.81 15.43
N LYS A 389 -5.25 -3.41 16.04
CA LYS A 389 -4.35 -2.71 16.96
C LYS A 389 -2.91 -2.97 16.58
N VAL A 390 -2.10 -1.92 16.55
CA VAL A 390 -0.65 -1.98 16.37
C VAL A 390 0.01 -1.76 17.73
N THR A 391 0.89 -2.67 18.14
CA THR A 391 1.67 -2.49 19.37
C THR A 391 2.73 -1.42 19.15
N ILE A 392 2.77 -0.42 20.03
CA ILE A 392 3.78 0.64 20.03
C ILE A 392 4.80 0.45 21.15
N HIS A 393 5.95 1.13 21.06
CA HIS A 393 6.98 1.06 22.10
C HIS A 393 6.40 1.44 23.48
N GLY A 394 6.90 0.83 24.55
CA GLY A 394 6.39 1.06 25.91
C GLY A 394 5.10 0.30 26.26
N GLY A 395 4.65 -0.62 25.40
CA GLY A 395 3.49 -1.50 25.65
C GLY A 395 2.13 -0.87 25.34
N GLY A 396 2.11 0.32 24.76
CA GLY A 396 0.89 0.94 24.24
C GLY A 396 0.34 0.20 23.02
N LYS A 397 -0.91 0.49 22.67
CA LYS A 397 -1.56 -0.02 21.45
C LYS A 397 -2.23 1.14 20.71
N MET A 398 -1.90 1.31 19.44
CA MET A 398 -2.58 2.23 18.54
C MET A 398 -3.72 1.50 17.85
N ALA A 399 -4.96 1.96 18.03
CA ALA A 399 -6.11 1.45 17.29
C ALA A 399 -6.11 2.03 15.87
N ILE A 400 -6.32 1.14 14.88
CA ILE A 400 -6.56 1.53 13.49
C ILE A 400 -8.06 1.44 13.27
N ASP A 401 -8.74 2.48 13.70
CA ASP A 401 -10.19 2.63 13.77
C ASP A 401 -10.78 3.48 12.65
N LYS A 402 -9.92 3.97 11.74
CA LYS A 402 -10.28 4.75 10.56
C LYS A 402 -9.55 4.22 9.33
N TRP A 403 -10.19 4.32 8.17
CA TRP A 403 -9.62 3.93 6.89
C TRP A 403 -8.43 4.80 6.53
N TRP A 404 -8.49 6.12 6.79
CA TRP A 404 -7.32 6.98 6.57
C TRP A 404 -6.08 6.53 7.36
N LYS A 405 -6.26 6.04 8.60
CA LYS A 405 -5.16 5.47 9.41
C LYS A 405 -4.62 4.20 8.78
N LEU A 406 -5.49 3.36 8.22
CA LEU A 406 -5.07 2.12 7.56
C LEU A 406 -4.25 2.43 6.29
N HIS A 407 -4.71 3.36 5.43
CA HIS A 407 -3.97 3.75 4.23
C HIS A 407 -2.58 4.30 4.57
N ARG A 408 -2.50 5.24 5.53
CA ARG A 408 -1.21 5.79 5.98
C ARG A 408 -0.30 4.73 6.59
N LEU A 409 -0.83 3.82 7.42
CA LEU A 409 -0.08 2.70 7.98
C LEU A 409 0.46 1.76 6.90
N ASN A 410 -0.34 1.44 5.90
CA ASN A 410 0.07 0.57 4.81
C ASN A 410 1.18 1.23 3.98
N GLY A 411 1.05 2.51 3.62
CA GLY A 411 2.09 3.26 2.91
C GLY A 411 3.41 3.31 3.69
N LEU A 412 3.35 3.63 4.99
CA LEU A 412 4.52 3.66 5.87
C LEU A 412 5.17 2.28 6.02
N LYS A 413 4.38 1.21 6.22
CA LYS A 413 4.91 -0.16 6.33
C LYS A 413 5.50 -0.67 5.02
N ARG A 414 4.97 -0.24 3.88
CA ARG A 414 5.50 -0.59 2.56
C ARG A 414 6.91 -0.06 2.38
N LEU A 415 7.15 1.19 2.78
CA LEU A 415 8.46 1.84 2.69
C LEU A 415 9.43 1.37 3.79
N LEU A 416 8.99 1.42 5.05
CA LEU A 416 9.84 1.27 6.24
C LEU A 416 9.89 -0.16 6.81
N GLN A 417 9.01 -1.06 6.36
CA GLN A 417 9.03 -2.48 6.71
C GLN A 417 9.15 -2.71 8.24
N SER A 418 10.09 -3.56 8.68
CA SER A 418 10.36 -3.82 10.11
C SER A 418 10.94 -2.60 10.86
N GLY A 419 11.45 -1.62 10.14
CA GLY A 419 11.97 -0.36 10.68
C GLY A 419 10.88 0.67 11.01
N PHE A 420 9.62 0.42 10.63
CA PHE A 420 8.49 1.31 10.94
C PHE A 420 8.46 1.73 12.41
N MET A 421 8.69 0.81 13.35
CA MET A 421 8.63 1.10 14.78
C MET A 421 9.73 2.06 15.25
N VAL A 422 10.94 1.95 14.68
CA VAL A 422 12.05 2.85 15.00
C VAL A 422 11.74 4.26 14.51
N HIS A 423 11.24 4.38 13.28
CA HIS A 423 10.83 5.65 12.73
C HIS A 423 9.62 6.23 13.45
N TYR A 424 8.65 5.42 13.84
CA TYR A 424 7.51 5.91 14.63
C TYR A 424 7.92 6.52 15.98
N GLU A 425 9.03 6.04 16.56
CA GLU A 425 9.56 6.54 17.83
C GLU A 425 10.44 7.79 17.68
N HIS A 426 11.20 7.90 16.58
CA HIS A 426 12.24 8.92 16.43
C HIS A 426 11.99 9.94 15.30
N ASN A 427 11.18 9.60 14.30
CA ASN A 427 10.87 10.44 13.15
C ASN A 427 9.52 11.14 13.36
N GLN A 428 9.57 12.45 13.60
CA GLN A 428 8.37 13.25 13.85
C GLN A 428 7.37 13.20 12.67
N VAL A 429 7.87 13.12 11.44
CA VAL A 429 7.04 13.03 10.22
C VAL A 429 6.18 11.76 10.25
N VAL A 430 6.80 10.63 10.64
CA VAL A 430 6.12 9.33 10.73
C VAL A 430 5.15 9.30 11.91
N PHE A 431 5.50 9.91 13.04
CA PHE A 431 4.62 10.04 14.19
C PHE A 431 3.37 10.87 13.86
N ASP A 432 3.54 12.04 13.25
CA ASP A 432 2.45 12.96 12.89
C ASP A 432 1.51 12.40 11.81
N SER A 433 2.01 11.45 11.02
CA SER A 433 1.21 10.75 10.01
C SER A 433 0.19 9.79 10.62
N LEU A 434 0.49 9.25 11.81
CA LEU A 434 -0.33 8.29 12.54
C LEU A 434 -0.35 8.61 14.05
N PRO A 435 -0.93 9.75 14.45
CA PRO A 435 -0.91 10.16 15.84
C PRO A 435 -1.75 9.19 16.69
N VAL A 436 -1.20 8.77 17.85
CA VAL A 436 -1.96 7.99 18.83
C VAL A 436 -3.03 8.89 19.42
N ILE A 437 -4.29 8.61 19.11
CA ILE A 437 -5.39 9.05 19.98
C ILE A 437 -5.34 8.12 21.17
N ILE A 438 -4.75 8.57 22.28
CA ILE A 438 -4.81 7.83 23.54
C ILE A 438 -6.28 7.85 23.95
N GLU A 439 -6.94 6.70 23.86
CA GLU A 439 -8.21 6.50 24.54
C GLU A 439 -7.88 6.59 26.04
N ASP A 440 -8.26 7.71 26.67
CA ASP A 440 -8.24 7.82 28.12
C ASP A 440 -9.05 6.65 28.69
N ASN A 441 -8.37 5.75 29.42
CA ASN A 441 -8.94 4.58 30.07
C ASN A 441 -10.15 4.92 30.95
#